data_AF-A0A8H4JYK3-F1
#
_entry.id   AF-A0A8H4JYK3-F1
#
_cell.length_a   1.000
_cell.length_b   1.000
_cell.length_c   1.000
_cell.angle_alpha   90.00
_cell.angle_beta   90.00
_cell.angle_gamma   90.00
#
_symmetry.space_group_name_H-M   'P 1'
#
loop_
_entity.id
_entity.type
_entity.pdbx_description
1 polymer ?
#
loop_
_entity_poly.entity_id
_entity_poly.type
_entity_poly.pdbx_seq_one_letter_code
_entity_poly.pdbx_strand_id
1 'polypeptide(L)'
;MRWHRLYAEARLEILDFVANSTIHEKGSIAGYACVSREWQDWFEIFTFKRIEISSSAIMPFITMFMNVRRRKYLQCIGVKLDLPIHKHTRDPFLDRDKFVNIHQQMQALAQKAPTLYCNYPWLRHQEEENNRAFTIILRGLFMELCQWRREDCHHDGIELEIIADSKSHWQKTAGEYRALNPPSDTSSGDFYNSLSSELQVFHAPPYHGNKVLHDGELDFHVWLKLDVPFGGKLGPEVHAISGLSILRRSVRHFDGESIAHIVSLLPHLRALRWEVRPHAHWETEHKFHRHMRALLYALSPATTKVRIQQQPTSKALNSPRPSEDLPGLGQRLILSCPFLTNIYMDISVDVTKFFRMLNFLQKVQNVCIRTNQALLNELPNTSNQLFGWIGKVVSTMPKLNALCVFNKNDSVACVINCLVEHESFKVIVHCSWPFDVKDDTKAFWRKAGGHQPDESVWLVVESSYDTVKHEIILQQQWHSSF
;
A
#
# COMPACT_ATOMS: atom_id res chain seq x y z
N MET A 1 -10.51 -50.87 6.84
CA MET A 1 -9.09 -50.60 7.19
C MET A 1 -9.08 -49.59 8.34
N ARG A 2 -8.17 -49.66 9.32
CA ARG A 2 -8.08 -48.67 10.42
C ARG A 2 -6.98 -47.66 10.11
N TRP A 3 -7.22 -46.36 10.32
CA TRP A 3 -6.27 -45.27 10.04
C TRP A 3 -4.87 -45.53 10.62
N HIS A 4 -4.79 -45.90 11.90
CA HIS A 4 -3.50 -46.17 12.57
C HIS A 4 -2.78 -47.46 12.11
N ARG A 5 -3.35 -48.21 11.16
CA ARG A 5 -2.67 -49.34 10.52
C ARG A 5 -1.95 -48.96 9.23
N LEU A 6 -2.10 -47.72 8.76
CA LEU A 6 -1.33 -47.18 7.65
C LEU A 6 0.07 -46.76 8.14
N TYR A 7 1.07 -46.90 7.26
CA TYR A 7 2.41 -46.36 7.49
C TYR A 7 2.37 -44.84 7.67
N ALA A 8 3.34 -44.28 8.38
CA ALA A 8 3.34 -42.85 8.74
C ALA A 8 3.38 -41.96 7.49
N GLU A 9 4.16 -42.36 6.49
CA GLU A 9 4.32 -41.68 5.21
C GLU A 9 3.00 -41.60 4.46
N ALA A 10 2.29 -42.74 4.34
CA ALA A 10 0.98 -42.78 3.69
C ALA A 10 -0.06 -41.92 4.43
N ARG A 11 -0.01 -41.85 5.77
CA ARG A 11 -0.88 -40.97 6.55
C ARG A 11 -0.59 -39.49 6.26
N LEU A 12 0.69 -39.10 6.23
CA LEU A 12 1.10 -37.73 5.91
C LEU A 12 0.69 -37.33 4.49
N GLU A 13 0.93 -38.19 3.49
CA GLU A 13 0.51 -37.93 2.11
C GLU A 13 -1.01 -37.73 1.98
N ILE A 14 -1.80 -38.54 2.70
CA ILE A 14 -3.27 -38.37 2.73
C ILE A 14 -3.64 -37.04 3.40
N LEU A 15 -3.01 -36.69 4.52
CA LEU A 15 -3.27 -35.43 5.23
C LEU A 15 -2.90 -34.22 4.37
N ASP A 16 -1.77 -34.26 3.67
CA ASP A 16 -1.35 -33.25 2.69
C ASP A 16 -2.33 -33.14 1.54
N PHE A 17 -2.75 -34.26 0.96
CA PHE A 17 -3.72 -34.28 -0.12
C PHE A 17 -5.05 -33.65 0.31
N VAL A 18 -5.56 -34.00 1.50
CA VAL A 18 -6.79 -33.43 2.05
C VAL A 18 -6.63 -31.92 2.28
N ALA A 19 -5.56 -31.48 2.94
CA ALA A 19 -5.32 -30.07 3.19
C ALA A 19 -5.26 -29.28 1.87
N ASN A 20 -4.45 -29.73 0.91
CA ASN A 20 -4.28 -29.05 -0.37
C ASN A 20 -5.57 -29.03 -1.20
N SER A 21 -6.32 -30.15 -1.24
CA SER A 21 -7.58 -30.23 -1.98
C SER A 21 -8.64 -29.31 -1.37
N THR A 22 -8.82 -29.32 -0.05
CA THR A 22 -9.78 -28.45 0.63
C THR A 22 -9.41 -26.98 0.51
N ILE A 23 -8.13 -26.62 0.65
CA ILE A 23 -7.66 -25.24 0.46
C ILE A 23 -7.91 -24.78 -0.97
N HIS A 24 -7.63 -25.63 -1.98
CA HIS A 24 -7.88 -25.33 -3.38
C HIS A 24 -9.38 -25.11 -3.67
N GLU A 25 -10.24 -25.90 -3.04
CA GLU A 25 -11.70 -25.77 -3.11
C GLU A 25 -12.27 -24.63 -2.25
N LYS A 26 -11.41 -23.86 -1.55
CA LYS A 26 -11.78 -22.80 -0.60
C LYS A 26 -12.68 -23.28 0.54
N GLY A 27 -12.59 -24.57 0.89
CA GLY A 27 -13.28 -25.15 2.04
C GLY A 27 -12.60 -24.82 3.37
N SER A 28 -13.32 -25.02 4.47
CA SER A 28 -12.77 -24.86 5.82
C SER A 28 -12.07 -26.14 6.27
N ILE A 29 -10.77 -26.04 6.58
CA ILE A 29 -9.97 -27.15 7.11
C ILE A 29 -10.06 -27.31 8.64
N ALA A 30 -10.68 -26.35 9.34
CA ALA A 30 -10.70 -26.33 10.80
C ALA A 30 -11.42 -27.54 11.41
N GLY A 31 -12.44 -28.08 10.73
CA GLY A 31 -13.17 -29.27 11.18
C GLY A 31 -12.30 -30.53 11.25
N TYR A 32 -11.27 -30.62 10.40
CA TYR A 32 -10.36 -31.76 10.40
C TYR A 32 -9.48 -31.82 11.65
N ALA A 33 -9.22 -30.68 12.29
CA ALA A 33 -8.46 -30.63 13.54
C ALA A 33 -9.19 -31.31 14.72
N CYS A 34 -10.49 -31.60 14.59
CA CYS A 34 -11.28 -32.27 15.62
C CYS A 34 -11.29 -33.81 15.51
N VAL A 35 -10.68 -34.39 14.46
CA VAL A 35 -10.79 -35.84 14.17
C VAL A 35 -9.96 -36.68 15.15
N SER A 36 -8.71 -36.30 15.38
CA SER A 36 -7.78 -36.98 16.29
C SER A 36 -6.62 -36.03 16.64
N ARG A 37 -5.78 -36.38 17.62
CA ARG A 37 -4.59 -35.57 17.96
C ARG A 37 -3.60 -35.45 16.81
N GLU A 38 -3.43 -36.51 16.01
CA GLU A 38 -2.56 -36.50 14.82
C GLU A 38 -3.06 -35.51 13.77
N TRP A 39 -4.38 -35.53 13.52
CA TRP A 39 -5.01 -34.60 12.59
C TRP A 39 -4.97 -33.17 13.13
N GLN A 40 -5.26 -32.98 14.42
CA GLN A 40 -5.16 -31.69 15.09
C GLN A 40 -3.78 -31.06 14.88
N ASP A 41 -2.72 -31.79 15.21
CA ASP A 41 -1.34 -31.31 15.09
C ASP A 41 -0.97 -30.89 13.67
N TRP A 42 -1.51 -31.59 12.67
CA TRP A 42 -1.27 -31.30 11.26
C TRP A 42 -2.09 -30.11 10.74
N PHE A 43 -3.42 -30.15 10.92
CA PHE A 43 -4.32 -29.14 10.36
C PHE A 43 -4.28 -27.81 11.13
N GLU A 44 -3.86 -27.79 12.40
CA GLU A 44 -3.65 -26.54 13.15
C GLU A 44 -2.55 -25.67 12.54
N ILE A 45 -1.54 -26.26 11.86
CA ILE A 45 -0.48 -25.51 11.17
C ILE A 45 -1.09 -24.60 10.11
N PHE A 46 -1.99 -25.14 9.30
CA PHE A 46 -2.65 -24.41 8.22
C PHE A 46 -3.76 -23.49 8.75
N THR A 47 -4.52 -23.95 9.75
CA THR A 47 -5.64 -23.19 10.35
C THR A 47 -5.15 -21.93 11.05
N PHE A 48 -4.02 -22.01 11.78
CA PHE A 48 -3.45 -20.87 12.51
C PHE A 48 -2.38 -20.11 11.75
N LYS A 49 -2.03 -20.53 10.53
CA LYS A 49 -1.04 -19.82 9.68
C LYS A 49 -1.34 -18.34 9.54
N ARG A 50 -2.62 -18.02 9.31
CA ARG A 50 -3.09 -16.66 9.11
C ARG A 50 -4.42 -16.47 9.82
N ILE A 51 -4.47 -15.51 10.74
CA ILE A 51 -5.67 -15.21 11.51
C ILE A 51 -6.07 -13.76 11.28
N GLU A 52 -7.33 -13.54 10.94
CA GLU A 52 -7.92 -12.21 10.89
C GLU A 52 -8.78 -11.97 12.13
N ILE A 53 -8.52 -10.87 12.82
CA ILE A 53 -9.23 -10.47 14.04
C ILE A 53 -9.88 -9.11 13.85
N SER A 54 -11.00 -8.91 14.53
CA SER A 54 -11.68 -7.64 14.67
C SER A 54 -11.73 -7.24 16.15
N SER A 55 -12.29 -6.08 16.49
CA SER A 55 -12.30 -5.61 17.88
C SER A 55 -13.06 -6.57 18.80
N SER A 56 -14.12 -7.21 18.31
CA SER A 56 -14.89 -8.21 19.07
C SER A 56 -14.17 -9.54 19.24
N ALA A 57 -13.15 -9.83 18.42
CA ALA A 57 -12.46 -11.12 18.38
C ALA A 57 -11.12 -11.14 19.15
N ILE A 58 -10.73 -10.04 19.81
CA ILE A 58 -9.48 -9.97 20.58
C ILE A 58 -9.44 -11.04 21.70
N MET A 59 -10.50 -11.18 22.51
CA MET A 59 -10.50 -12.15 23.61
C MET A 59 -10.47 -13.62 23.15
N PRO A 60 -11.24 -14.03 22.11
CA PRO A 60 -11.06 -15.33 21.47
C PRO A 60 -9.64 -15.56 20.96
N PHE A 61 -9.02 -14.56 20.33
CA PHE A 61 -7.64 -14.64 19.84
C PHE A 61 -6.65 -14.92 20.99
N ILE A 62 -6.75 -14.16 22.09
CA ILE A 62 -5.90 -14.35 23.28
C ILE A 62 -6.04 -15.80 23.79
N THR A 63 -7.27 -16.25 24.00
CA THR A 63 -7.56 -17.62 24.49
C THR A 63 -6.97 -18.68 23.57
N MET A 64 -7.08 -18.49 22.26
CA MET A 64 -6.61 -19.43 21.24
C MET A 64 -5.08 -19.61 21.27
N PHE A 65 -4.33 -18.54 21.56
CA PHE A 65 -2.86 -18.50 21.59
C PHE A 65 -2.26 -18.52 23.00
N MET A 66 -3.06 -18.79 24.04
CA MET A 66 -2.55 -19.26 25.34
C MET A 66 -1.75 -20.56 25.18
N ASN A 67 -2.11 -21.41 24.20
CA ASN A 67 -1.28 -22.52 23.79
C ASN A 67 -0.08 -22.01 22.98
N VAL A 68 1.08 -21.95 23.63
CA VAL A 68 2.35 -21.45 23.07
C VAL A 68 2.75 -22.17 21.79
N ARG A 69 2.42 -23.47 21.63
CA ARG A 69 2.73 -24.22 20.40
C ARG A 69 2.10 -23.60 19.16
N ARG A 70 0.88 -23.05 19.28
CA ARG A 70 0.16 -22.45 18.15
C ARG A 70 0.80 -21.15 17.66
N ARG A 71 1.51 -20.43 18.53
CA ARG A 71 2.25 -19.20 18.17
C ARG A 71 3.35 -19.48 17.14
N LYS A 72 3.88 -20.71 17.10
CA LYS A 72 4.85 -21.15 16.08
C LYS A 72 4.25 -21.38 14.71
N TYR A 73 2.93 -21.56 14.62
CA TYR A 73 2.23 -21.73 13.34
C TYR A 73 1.83 -20.39 12.74
N LEU A 74 1.60 -19.38 13.58
CA LEU A 74 1.12 -18.08 13.18
C LEU A 74 2.19 -17.30 12.42
N GLN A 75 1.90 -17.01 11.15
CA GLN A 75 2.75 -16.20 10.27
C GLN A 75 2.16 -14.82 10.02
N CYS A 76 0.83 -14.66 10.08
CA CYS A 76 0.18 -13.39 9.80
C CYS A 76 -1.03 -13.13 10.70
N ILE A 77 -1.11 -11.93 11.25
CA ILE A 77 -2.26 -11.37 11.97
C ILE A 77 -2.85 -10.25 11.13
N GLY A 78 -4.04 -10.45 10.59
CA GLY A 78 -4.83 -9.40 9.95
C GLY A 78 -5.73 -8.69 10.96
N VAL A 79 -5.53 -7.40 11.19
CA VAL A 79 -6.34 -6.59 12.10
C VAL A 79 -7.36 -5.80 11.31
N LYS A 80 -8.60 -6.27 11.33
CA LYS A 80 -9.75 -5.60 10.72
C LYS A 80 -10.28 -4.50 11.63
N LEU A 81 -10.26 -3.27 11.11
CA LEU A 81 -10.78 -2.12 11.81
C LEU A 81 -12.30 -2.08 11.72
N ASP A 82 -12.97 -2.34 12.84
CA ASP A 82 -14.42 -2.16 13.00
C ASP A 82 -14.75 -0.67 13.15
N LEU A 83 -14.61 0.09 12.06
CA LEU A 83 -14.87 1.53 12.05
C LEU A 83 -16.37 1.82 12.20
N PRO A 84 -16.77 2.84 12.98
CA PRO A 84 -18.16 3.21 13.18
C PRO A 84 -18.89 3.52 11.86
N ILE A 85 -20.15 3.12 11.79
CA ILE A 85 -21.03 3.44 10.66
C ILE A 85 -21.73 4.77 10.94
N HIS A 86 -21.26 5.81 10.24
CA HIS A 86 -21.86 7.15 10.30
C HIS A 86 -23.05 7.24 9.34
N LYS A 87 -24.21 7.66 9.86
CA LYS A 87 -25.42 7.92 9.06
C LYS A 87 -25.45 9.38 8.60
N HIS A 88 -26.34 9.70 7.65
CA HIS A 88 -26.69 11.08 7.38
C HIS A 88 -27.26 11.67 8.66
N THR A 89 -26.48 12.51 9.33
CA THR A 89 -26.97 13.15 10.54
C THR A 89 -27.96 14.20 10.08
N ARG A 90 -29.25 13.97 10.35
CA ARG A 90 -30.25 15.05 10.30
C ARG A 90 -29.80 16.06 11.34
N ASP A 91 -29.29 17.21 10.89
CA ASP A 91 -28.92 18.28 11.81
C ASP A 91 -30.19 18.71 12.58
N PRO A 92 -30.28 18.49 13.91
CA PRO A 92 -31.47 18.86 14.67
C PRO A 92 -31.69 20.38 14.73
N PHE A 93 -30.67 21.17 14.38
CA PHE A 93 -30.67 22.63 14.45
C PHE A 93 -30.94 23.28 13.09
N LEU A 94 -30.97 22.50 12.00
CA LEU A 94 -31.40 22.96 10.70
C LEU A 94 -32.86 22.54 10.48
N ASP A 95 -33.70 23.52 10.16
CA ASP A 95 -35.12 23.34 9.84
C ASP A 95 -35.33 22.19 8.83
N ARG A 96 -36.49 21.53 8.84
CA ARG A 96 -36.81 20.44 7.89
C ARG A 96 -36.64 20.86 6.43
N ASP A 97 -36.75 22.16 6.15
CA ASP A 97 -36.59 22.78 4.84
C ASP A 97 -35.13 23.19 4.52
N LYS A 98 -34.21 23.11 5.49
CA LYS A 98 -32.77 23.37 5.34
C LYS A 98 -32.00 22.04 5.29
N PHE A 99 -32.32 21.18 4.33
CA PHE A 99 -31.31 20.25 3.83
C PHE A 99 -30.12 21.09 3.35
N VAL A 100 -29.02 21.14 4.11
CA VAL A 100 -27.76 21.57 3.51
C VAL A 100 -27.40 20.46 2.54
N ASN A 101 -27.72 20.72 1.27
CA ASN A 101 -27.59 19.82 0.14
C ASN A 101 -26.29 19.03 0.29
N ILE A 102 -26.36 17.69 0.37
CA ILE A 102 -25.18 16.81 0.49
C ILE A 102 -24.11 17.20 -0.54
N HIS A 103 -24.54 17.68 -1.71
CA HIS A 103 -23.67 18.27 -2.71
C HIS A 103 -22.83 19.46 -2.19
N GLN A 104 -23.42 20.43 -1.48
CA GLN A 104 -22.71 21.56 -0.87
C GLN A 104 -21.69 21.08 0.18
N GLN A 105 -22.03 20.05 0.95
CA GLN A 105 -21.11 19.47 1.94
C GLN A 105 -19.92 18.80 1.24
N MET A 106 -20.20 17.97 0.23
CA MET A 106 -19.17 17.33 -0.59
C MET A 106 -18.32 18.36 -1.34
N GLN A 107 -18.91 19.45 -1.83
CA GLN A 107 -18.17 20.58 -2.42
C GLN A 107 -17.26 21.25 -1.38
N ALA A 108 -17.76 21.53 -0.18
CA ALA A 108 -16.97 22.13 0.89
C ALA A 108 -15.81 21.22 1.31
N LEU A 109 -16.02 19.90 1.35
CA LEU A 109 -14.98 18.89 1.61
C LEU A 109 -13.94 18.81 0.50
N ALA A 110 -14.38 18.82 -0.77
CA ALA A 110 -13.50 18.79 -1.93
C ALA A 110 -12.65 20.06 -2.03
N GLN A 111 -13.23 21.22 -1.72
CA GLN A 111 -12.55 22.52 -1.73
C GLN A 111 -11.76 22.81 -0.44
N LYS A 112 -11.94 21.98 0.59
CA LYS A 112 -11.29 22.14 1.90
C LYS A 112 -11.55 23.52 2.52
N ALA A 113 -12.82 23.94 2.49
CA ALA A 113 -13.23 25.28 2.92
C ALA A 113 -12.68 25.61 4.33
N PRO A 114 -12.08 26.79 4.56
CA PRO A 114 -11.52 27.16 5.87
C PRO A 114 -12.52 27.06 7.03
N THR A 115 -13.81 27.23 6.73
CA THR A 115 -14.92 27.15 7.69
C THR A 115 -15.53 25.76 7.81
N LEU A 116 -14.94 24.71 7.21
CA LEU A 116 -15.53 23.37 7.14
C LEU A 116 -15.98 22.85 8.50
N TYR A 117 -15.10 22.83 9.50
CA TYR A 117 -15.44 22.34 10.84
C TYR A 117 -16.31 23.32 11.64
N CYS A 118 -16.36 24.60 11.26
CA CYS A 118 -17.29 25.56 11.86
C CYS A 118 -18.72 25.32 11.34
N ASN A 119 -18.84 25.03 10.05
CA ASN A 119 -20.11 24.79 9.37
C ASN A 119 -20.63 23.36 9.58
N TYR A 120 -19.72 22.40 9.81
CA TYR A 120 -20.05 20.98 10.01
C TYR A 120 -19.28 20.38 11.20
N PRO A 121 -19.61 20.75 12.45
CA PRO A 121 -18.88 20.27 13.64
C PRO A 121 -18.88 18.75 13.80
N TRP A 122 -19.95 18.08 13.37
CA TRP A 122 -20.10 16.62 13.45
C TRP A 122 -19.07 15.85 12.61
N LEU A 123 -18.48 16.46 11.57
CA LEU A 123 -17.36 15.85 10.83
C LEU A 123 -16.17 15.57 11.74
N ARG A 124 -15.87 16.49 12.66
CA ARG A 124 -14.81 16.31 13.65
C ARG A 124 -15.12 15.12 14.54
N HIS A 125 -16.35 15.02 15.02
CA HIS A 125 -16.78 13.89 15.85
C HIS A 125 -16.64 12.56 15.11
N GLN A 126 -17.07 12.50 13.85
CA GLN A 126 -16.89 11.33 12.98
C GLN A 126 -15.42 10.93 12.84
N GLU A 127 -14.51 11.90 12.65
CA GLU A 127 -13.06 11.65 12.61
C GLU A 127 -12.55 11.10 13.95
N GLU A 128 -12.95 11.70 15.06
CA GLU A 128 -12.57 11.27 16.42
C GLU A 128 -13.01 9.83 16.71
N GLU A 129 -14.25 9.45 16.38
CA GLU A 129 -14.74 8.09 16.59
C GLU A 129 -13.98 7.06 15.73
N ASN A 130 -13.68 7.40 14.47
CA ASN A 130 -12.87 6.53 13.58
C ASN A 130 -11.45 6.35 14.14
N ASN A 131 -10.81 7.44 14.58
CA ASN A 131 -9.46 7.42 15.14
C ASN A 131 -9.40 6.63 16.45
N ARG A 132 -10.41 6.79 17.31
CA ARG A 132 -10.56 6.05 18.54
C ARG A 132 -10.72 4.55 18.28
N ALA A 133 -11.58 4.15 17.34
CA ALA A 133 -11.75 2.76 16.95
C ALA A 133 -10.45 2.14 16.42
N PHE A 134 -9.73 2.86 15.54
CA PHE A 134 -8.41 2.45 15.04
C PHE A 134 -7.40 2.25 16.17
N THR A 135 -7.41 3.14 17.16
CA THR A 135 -6.45 3.11 18.29
C THR A 135 -6.75 1.99 19.27
N ILE A 136 -8.02 1.78 19.64
CA ILE A 136 -8.42 0.80 20.65
C ILE A 136 -8.03 -0.62 20.25
N ILE A 137 -8.35 -1.03 19.02
CA ILE A 137 -8.07 -2.39 18.54
C ILE A 137 -6.56 -2.68 18.49
N LEU A 138 -5.77 -1.74 17.95
CA LEU A 138 -4.32 -1.88 17.90
C LEU A 138 -3.70 -1.88 19.29
N ARG A 139 -4.17 -1.02 20.19
CA ARG A 139 -3.70 -0.97 21.58
C ARG A 139 -3.97 -2.29 22.29
N GLY A 140 -5.18 -2.84 22.17
CA GLY A 140 -5.55 -4.13 22.75
C GLY A 140 -4.66 -5.26 22.25
N LEU A 141 -4.41 -5.30 20.94
CA LEU A 141 -3.50 -6.29 20.35
C LEU A 141 -2.05 -6.12 20.82
N PHE A 142 -1.53 -4.88 20.88
CA PHE A 142 -0.15 -4.62 21.27
C PHE A 142 0.11 -4.98 22.74
N MET A 143 -0.88 -4.77 23.62
CA MET A 143 -0.81 -5.19 25.03
C MET A 143 -0.75 -6.72 25.20
N GLU A 144 -1.30 -7.48 24.25
CA GLU A 144 -1.17 -8.94 24.24
C GLU A 144 0.19 -9.36 23.64
N LEU A 145 0.49 -8.89 22.43
CA LEU A 145 1.67 -9.34 21.69
C LEU A 145 3.00 -8.91 22.33
N CYS A 146 3.01 -7.86 23.16
CA CYS A 146 4.22 -7.48 23.90
C CYS A 146 4.64 -8.54 24.92
N GLN A 147 3.74 -9.44 25.34
CA GLN A 147 4.03 -10.53 26.27
C GLN A 147 4.62 -11.76 25.56
N TRP A 148 4.58 -11.78 24.22
CA TRP A 148 5.02 -12.92 23.45
C TRP A 148 6.53 -12.86 23.22
N ARG A 149 7.23 -13.94 23.59
CA ARG A 149 8.65 -14.08 23.31
C ARG A 149 8.85 -14.50 21.86
N ARG A 150 9.93 -14.01 21.27
CA ARG A 150 10.27 -14.32 19.89
C ARG A 150 10.54 -15.81 19.66
N GLU A 151 11.14 -16.48 20.64
CA GLU A 151 11.42 -17.93 20.63
C GLU A 151 10.16 -18.81 20.59
N ASP A 152 9.03 -18.25 21.03
CA ASP A 152 7.73 -18.90 21.01
C ASP A 152 6.97 -18.69 19.69
N CYS A 153 7.41 -17.75 18.86
CA CYS A 153 6.73 -17.38 17.62
C CYS A 153 7.30 -18.15 16.41
N HIS A 154 6.66 -17.99 15.25
CA HIS A 154 7.21 -18.50 14.00
C HIS A 154 8.64 -17.98 13.76
N HIS A 155 9.53 -18.83 13.25
CA HIS A 155 10.97 -18.56 13.15
C HIS A 155 11.32 -17.34 12.27
N ASP A 156 10.52 -17.10 11.23
CA ASP A 156 10.67 -15.91 10.37
C ASP A 156 10.08 -14.64 11.01
N GLY A 157 9.31 -14.79 12.08
CA GLY A 157 8.51 -13.75 12.73
C GLY A 157 7.07 -13.71 12.21
N ILE A 158 6.30 -12.73 12.70
CA ILE A 158 4.88 -12.57 12.36
C ILE A 158 4.68 -11.29 11.55
N GLU A 159 3.88 -11.35 10.50
CA GLU A 159 3.39 -10.19 9.76
C GLU A 159 2.11 -9.64 10.42
N LEU A 160 2.09 -8.34 10.67
CA LEU A 160 0.90 -7.59 11.08
C LEU A 160 0.32 -6.89 9.85
N GLU A 161 -0.88 -7.25 9.44
CA GLU A 161 -1.62 -6.53 8.39
C GLU A 161 -2.70 -5.65 9.01
N ILE A 162 -2.74 -4.36 8.69
CA ILE A 162 -3.80 -3.44 9.11
C ILE A 162 -4.82 -3.28 7.99
N ILE A 163 -6.08 -3.59 8.29
CA ILE A 163 -7.16 -3.74 7.31
C ILE A 163 -8.29 -2.74 7.60
N ALA A 164 -8.42 -1.71 6.77
CA ALA A 164 -9.53 -0.77 6.81
C ALA A 164 -10.43 -0.94 5.57
N ASP A 165 -11.13 -2.06 5.48
CA ASP A 165 -11.94 -2.46 4.31
C ASP A 165 -13.36 -1.85 4.31
N SER A 166 -13.77 -1.21 5.39
CA SER A 166 -15.06 -0.53 5.51
C SER A 166 -15.05 0.84 4.84
N LYS A 167 -15.92 1.03 3.85
CA LYS A 167 -16.14 2.34 3.20
C LYS A 167 -16.62 3.38 4.22
N SER A 168 -16.08 4.60 4.11
CA SER A 168 -16.58 5.75 4.85
C SER A 168 -18.00 6.15 4.45
N HIS A 169 -18.59 7.07 5.21
CA HIS A 169 -19.83 7.73 4.83
C HIS A 169 -19.74 8.33 3.42
N TRP A 170 -18.73 9.15 3.16
CA TRP A 170 -18.52 9.85 1.90
C TRP A 170 -18.30 8.94 0.71
N GLN A 171 -17.60 7.82 0.91
CA GLN A 171 -17.40 6.82 -0.13
C GLN A 171 -18.70 6.09 -0.50
N LYS A 172 -19.56 5.82 0.50
CA LYS A 172 -20.88 5.23 0.25
C LYS A 172 -21.78 6.21 -0.49
N THR A 173 -21.89 7.43 0.03
CA THR A 173 -22.67 8.51 -0.58
C THR A 173 -22.23 8.78 -2.01
N ALA A 174 -20.94 8.94 -2.30
CA ALA A 174 -20.47 9.16 -3.67
C ALA A 174 -20.83 8.00 -4.61
N GLY A 175 -20.72 6.76 -4.13
CA GLY A 175 -21.09 5.57 -4.89
C GLY A 175 -22.59 5.48 -5.18
N GLU A 176 -23.43 5.80 -4.20
CA GLU A 176 -24.89 5.88 -4.35
C GLU A 176 -25.28 6.95 -5.36
N TYR A 177 -24.68 8.14 -5.28
CA TYR A 177 -24.89 9.21 -6.26
C TYR A 177 -24.50 8.81 -7.67
N ARG A 178 -23.37 8.11 -7.85
CA ARG A 178 -22.96 7.64 -9.18
C ARG A 178 -23.93 6.59 -9.74
N ALA A 179 -24.47 5.72 -8.90
CA ALA A 179 -25.44 4.71 -9.31
C ALA A 179 -26.76 5.31 -9.82
N LEU A 180 -27.10 6.54 -9.40
CA LEU A 180 -28.28 7.26 -9.90
C LEU A 180 -28.11 7.79 -11.34
N ASN A 181 -26.93 7.65 -11.96
CA ASN A 181 -26.60 8.15 -13.30
C ASN A 181 -27.05 9.62 -13.50
N PRO A 182 -26.53 10.57 -12.69
CA PRO A 182 -26.85 11.98 -12.88
C PRO A 182 -26.43 12.40 -14.30
N PRO A 183 -27.26 13.17 -15.02
CA PRO A 183 -27.04 13.51 -16.41
C PRO A 183 -25.74 14.28 -16.56
N SER A 184 -25.00 13.96 -17.61
CA SER A 184 -23.76 14.62 -17.97
C SER A 184 -24.03 16.03 -18.49
N ASP A 185 -23.42 17.00 -17.81
CA ASP A 185 -22.91 18.28 -18.32
C ASP A 185 -23.83 19.27 -19.06
N THR A 186 -25.16 19.07 -19.20
CA THR A 186 -25.96 20.05 -19.99
C THR A 186 -27.38 20.42 -19.53
N SER A 187 -27.91 19.84 -18.45
CA SER A 187 -29.24 20.24 -17.96
C SER A 187 -29.33 20.26 -16.44
N SER A 188 -29.72 21.41 -15.87
CA SER A 188 -30.26 21.46 -14.51
C SER A 188 -31.58 20.68 -14.50
N GLY A 189 -31.58 19.49 -13.90
CA GLY A 189 -32.78 18.68 -13.73
C GLY A 189 -32.99 18.38 -12.25
N ASP A 190 -34.22 18.57 -11.78
CA ASP A 190 -34.62 18.14 -10.44
C ASP A 190 -34.78 16.63 -10.43
N PHE A 191 -33.96 15.94 -9.64
CA PHE A 191 -34.06 14.49 -9.49
C PHE A 191 -34.92 14.16 -8.29
N TYR A 192 -36.10 13.59 -8.57
CA TYR A 192 -36.92 12.90 -7.60
C TYR A 192 -36.83 11.40 -7.88
N ASN A 193 -36.30 10.58 -6.95
CA ASN A 193 -36.91 9.27 -6.68
C ASN A 193 -36.39 8.50 -5.45
N SER A 194 -37.36 8.13 -4.61
CA SER A 194 -37.75 6.79 -4.12
C SER A 194 -36.76 5.74 -3.60
N LEU A 195 -35.52 6.04 -3.20
CA LEU A 195 -34.69 5.06 -2.46
C LEU A 195 -34.06 5.64 -1.18
N SER A 196 -34.39 4.96 -0.07
CA SER A 196 -34.24 5.34 1.34
C SER A 196 -35.06 6.59 1.74
N SER A 197 -35.84 6.47 2.82
CA SER A 197 -36.62 7.55 3.42
C SER A 197 -35.76 8.72 3.98
N GLU A 198 -34.45 8.69 3.77
CA GLU A 198 -33.46 9.67 4.28
C GLU A 198 -32.90 10.61 3.21
N LEU A 199 -33.02 10.28 1.91
CA LEU A 199 -32.51 11.08 0.80
C LEU A 199 -33.67 11.78 0.05
N GLN A 200 -34.21 12.85 0.63
CA GLN A 200 -35.24 13.66 -0.03
C GLN A 200 -34.62 14.85 -0.79
N VAL A 201 -34.97 14.92 -2.09
CA VAL A 201 -34.80 16.02 -3.07
C VAL A 201 -33.36 16.45 -3.37
N PHE A 202 -32.93 16.23 -4.62
CA PHE A 202 -31.59 16.62 -5.09
C PHE A 202 -31.65 17.69 -6.17
N HIS A 203 -30.88 18.76 -5.96
CA HIS A 203 -30.40 19.64 -7.03
C HIS A 203 -28.92 19.35 -7.24
N ALA A 204 -28.55 18.67 -8.33
CA ALA A 204 -27.17 18.48 -8.73
C ALA A 204 -26.76 19.61 -9.71
N PRO A 205 -25.86 20.54 -9.34
CA PRO A 205 -25.33 21.54 -10.26
C PRO A 205 -24.48 20.86 -11.35
N PRO A 206 -24.63 21.26 -12.62
CA PRO A 206 -24.09 20.52 -13.76
C PRO A 206 -22.55 20.54 -13.91
N TYR A 207 -21.81 21.46 -13.28
CA TYR A 207 -20.41 21.71 -13.69
C TYR A 207 -19.30 21.16 -12.77
N HIS A 208 -19.63 20.58 -11.61
CA HIS A 208 -18.62 20.08 -10.64
C HIS A 208 -18.93 18.72 -10.02
N GLY A 209 -20.03 18.05 -10.41
CA GLY A 209 -20.49 16.79 -9.82
C GLY A 209 -19.46 15.66 -9.94
N ASN A 210 -18.97 15.35 -11.15
CA ASN A 210 -18.11 14.19 -11.37
C ASN A 210 -16.79 14.24 -10.59
N LYS A 211 -16.16 15.41 -10.51
CA LYS A 211 -14.93 15.59 -9.71
C LYS A 211 -15.21 15.42 -8.22
N VAL A 212 -16.28 16.05 -7.71
CA VAL A 212 -16.67 15.95 -6.29
C VAL A 212 -17.04 14.51 -5.90
N LEU A 213 -17.72 13.78 -6.79
CA LEU A 213 -18.03 12.36 -6.60
C LEU A 213 -16.75 11.51 -6.62
N HIS A 214 -15.83 11.77 -7.55
CA HIS A 214 -14.53 11.09 -7.57
C HIS A 214 -13.73 11.34 -6.28
N ASP A 215 -13.67 12.59 -5.81
CA ASP A 215 -13.00 12.94 -4.56
C ASP A 215 -13.65 12.25 -3.36
N GLY A 216 -15.00 12.13 -3.35
CA GLY A 216 -15.75 11.41 -2.32
C GLY A 216 -15.47 9.90 -2.30
N GLU A 217 -15.30 9.25 -3.46
CA GLU A 217 -14.88 7.84 -3.54
C GLU A 217 -13.46 7.60 -3.03
N LEU A 218 -12.62 8.62 -3.15
CA LEU A 218 -11.28 8.66 -2.57
C LEU A 218 -11.30 9.11 -1.10
N ASP A 219 -12.47 9.18 -0.46
CA ASP A 219 -12.66 9.60 0.94
C ASP A 219 -12.14 11.02 1.24
N PHE A 220 -12.16 11.89 0.23
CA PHE A 220 -11.66 13.26 0.25
C PHE A 220 -10.25 13.36 0.84
N HIS A 221 -10.16 13.91 2.05
CA HIS A 221 -8.94 14.11 2.82
C HIS A 221 -9.08 13.57 4.26
N VAL A 222 -9.96 12.59 4.48
CA VAL A 222 -10.15 11.96 5.80
C VAL A 222 -9.08 10.90 6.02
N TRP A 223 -8.28 11.07 7.07
CA TRP A 223 -7.18 10.17 7.42
C TRP A 223 -7.48 9.49 8.76
N LEU A 224 -7.29 8.17 8.82
CA LEU A 224 -7.22 7.45 10.08
C LEU A 224 -5.93 7.82 10.80
N LYS A 225 -6.09 8.37 12.00
CA LYS A 225 -4.99 8.75 12.90
C LYS A 225 -5.10 7.97 14.20
N LEU A 226 -3.95 7.72 14.82
CA LEU A 226 -3.93 7.28 16.20
C LEU A 226 -4.41 8.42 17.11
N ASP A 227 -5.46 8.13 17.87
CA ASP A 227 -5.99 8.95 18.95
C ASP A 227 -5.17 8.71 20.21
N VAL A 228 -3.91 9.12 20.16
CA VAL A 228 -2.99 9.11 21.30
C VAL A 228 -2.81 10.54 21.82
N PRO A 229 -2.87 10.77 23.15
CA PRO A 229 -2.57 12.08 23.71
C PRO A 229 -1.19 12.56 23.27
N PHE A 230 -0.97 13.87 23.18
CA PHE A 230 0.34 14.42 22.82
C PHE A 230 1.45 13.87 23.74
N GLY A 231 2.50 13.30 23.15
CA GLY A 231 3.59 12.63 23.88
C GLY A 231 3.25 11.24 24.43
N GLY A 232 2.01 10.77 24.26
CA GLY A 232 1.56 9.43 24.63
C GLY A 232 2.04 8.36 23.64
N LYS A 233 2.01 7.10 24.08
CA LYS A 233 2.32 5.94 23.24
C LYS A 233 1.06 5.07 23.06
N LEU A 234 0.88 4.54 21.86
CA LEU A 234 -0.14 3.52 21.56
C LEU A 234 -0.06 2.35 22.54
N GLY A 235 1.15 1.84 22.78
CA GLY A 235 1.41 0.71 23.66
C GLY A 235 2.92 0.46 23.86
N PRO A 236 3.27 -0.67 24.50
CA PRO A 236 4.65 -1.14 24.62
C PRO A 236 5.23 -1.59 23.27
N GLU A 237 6.54 -1.85 23.25
CA GLU A 237 7.21 -2.48 22.11
C GLU A 237 6.75 -3.92 21.92
N VAL A 238 6.65 -4.35 20.67
CA VAL A 238 6.20 -5.68 20.27
C VAL A 238 7.30 -6.38 19.47
N HIS A 239 7.98 -7.33 20.11
CA HIS A 239 9.11 -8.05 19.53
C HIS A 239 8.70 -9.19 18.58
N ALA A 240 7.46 -9.68 18.68
CA ALA A 240 6.97 -10.80 17.88
C ALA A 240 6.72 -10.44 16.40
N ILE A 241 6.46 -9.15 16.11
CA ILE A 241 6.14 -8.67 14.77
C ILE A 241 7.43 -8.33 14.00
N SER A 242 7.52 -8.87 12.79
CA SER A 242 8.65 -8.71 11.87
C SER A 242 8.24 -8.13 10.51
N GLY A 243 6.95 -8.14 10.18
CA GLY A 243 6.40 -7.54 8.98
C GLY A 243 5.23 -6.61 9.32
N LEU A 244 5.10 -5.51 8.60
CA LEU A 244 3.93 -4.63 8.66
C LEU A 244 3.38 -4.45 7.24
N SER A 245 2.09 -4.72 7.06
CA SER A 245 1.42 -4.51 5.78
C SER A 245 0.11 -3.72 5.87
N ILE A 246 -0.11 -2.89 4.86
CA ILE A 246 -1.37 -2.21 4.58
C ILE A 246 -1.64 -2.42 3.10
N LEU A 247 -2.57 -3.31 2.77
CA LEU A 247 -2.80 -3.77 1.41
C LEU A 247 -3.98 -3.07 0.73
N ARG A 248 -4.14 -3.27 -0.58
CA ARG A 248 -5.16 -2.63 -1.42
C ARG A 248 -6.61 -2.83 -0.97
N ARG A 249 -6.88 -3.90 -0.22
CA ARG A 249 -8.19 -4.14 0.37
C ARG A 249 -8.57 -3.09 1.42
N SER A 250 -7.60 -2.36 1.98
CA SER A 250 -7.85 -1.18 2.80
C SER A 250 -8.31 -0.02 1.90
N VAL A 251 -9.55 0.41 2.11
CA VAL A 251 -10.22 1.46 1.32
C VAL A 251 -10.14 2.86 1.96
N ARG A 252 -9.54 2.97 3.15
CA ARG A 252 -9.35 4.22 3.91
C ARG A 252 -7.90 4.72 3.84
N HIS A 253 -7.68 6.00 4.09
CA HIS A 253 -6.33 6.60 4.19
C HIS A 253 -5.78 6.46 5.61
N PHE A 254 -4.47 6.22 5.73
CA PHE A 254 -3.76 6.13 7.00
C PHE A 254 -2.73 7.24 7.12
N ASP A 255 -2.74 7.98 8.22
CA ASP A 255 -1.79 9.06 8.41
C ASP A 255 -0.36 8.53 8.58
N GLY A 256 0.60 9.12 7.86
CA GLY A 256 2.01 8.68 7.88
C GLY A 256 2.67 8.75 9.25
N GLU A 257 2.30 9.71 10.11
CA GLU A 257 2.83 9.80 11.48
C GLU A 257 2.25 8.69 12.37
N SER A 258 0.99 8.34 12.14
CA SER A 258 0.36 7.21 12.84
C SER A 258 1.03 5.88 12.49
N ILE A 259 1.33 5.65 11.20
CA ILE A 259 2.09 4.46 10.78
C ILE A 259 3.53 4.51 11.30
N ALA A 260 4.17 5.69 11.31
CA ALA A 260 5.49 5.86 11.92
C ALA A 260 5.48 5.48 13.42
N HIS A 261 4.46 5.92 14.15
CA HIS A 261 4.29 5.58 15.56
C HIS A 261 4.16 4.07 15.75
N ILE A 262 3.35 3.39 14.93
CA ILE A 262 3.22 1.93 14.97
C ILE A 262 4.58 1.27 14.70
N VAL A 263 5.27 1.67 13.64
CA VAL A 263 6.60 1.13 13.28
C VAL A 263 7.63 1.33 14.39
N SER A 264 7.59 2.46 15.10
CA SER A 264 8.52 2.74 16.21
C SER A 264 8.38 1.76 17.38
N LEU A 265 7.25 1.07 17.48
CA LEU A 265 6.98 0.05 18.49
C LEU A 265 7.34 -1.37 18.01
N LEU A 266 7.88 -1.53 16.81
CA LEU A 266 8.23 -2.81 16.18
C LEU A 266 9.75 -2.92 16.00
N PRO A 267 10.52 -3.17 17.07
CA PRO A 267 11.99 -3.11 17.03
C PRO A 267 12.63 -4.11 16.06
N HIS A 268 11.94 -5.21 15.74
CA HIS A 268 12.40 -6.26 14.84
C HIS A 268 11.74 -6.23 13.46
N LEU A 269 11.14 -5.11 13.08
CA LEU A 269 10.57 -4.94 11.75
C LEU A 269 11.64 -5.14 10.66
N ARG A 270 11.39 -6.12 9.79
CA ARG A 270 12.23 -6.50 8.64
C ARG A 270 11.58 -6.12 7.32
N ALA A 271 10.26 -6.14 7.25
CA ALA A 271 9.50 -5.88 6.04
C ALA A 271 8.38 -4.85 6.27
N LEU A 272 8.33 -3.82 5.43
CA LEU A 272 7.22 -2.87 5.36
C LEU A 272 6.58 -2.92 3.97
N ARG A 273 5.27 -3.15 3.91
CA ARG A 273 4.49 -3.08 2.67
C ARG A 273 3.30 -2.13 2.84
N TRP A 274 3.25 -1.05 2.08
CA TRP A 274 2.16 -0.09 2.13
C TRP A 274 1.65 0.24 0.73
N GLU A 275 0.43 -0.21 0.44
CA GLU A 275 -0.32 0.12 -0.77
C GLU A 275 -1.19 1.36 -0.53
N VAL A 276 -0.57 2.52 -0.71
CA VAL A 276 -1.13 3.85 -0.46
C VAL A 276 -2.27 4.13 -1.42
N ARG A 277 -3.42 4.55 -0.89
CA ARG A 277 -4.56 4.95 -1.72
C ARG A 277 -4.27 6.25 -2.48
N PRO A 278 -4.90 6.45 -3.65
CA PRO A 278 -4.70 7.67 -4.40
C PRO A 278 -5.31 8.87 -3.67
N HIS A 279 -4.67 10.02 -3.75
CA HIS A 279 -5.15 11.24 -3.09
C HIS A 279 -6.12 11.99 -3.99
N ALA A 280 -7.22 12.49 -3.41
CA ALA A 280 -8.18 13.35 -4.12
C ALA A 280 -7.59 14.71 -4.51
N HIS A 281 -6.63 15.22 -3.72
CA HIS A 281 -6.07 16.56 -3.88
C HIS A 281 -4.55 16.58 -3.65
N TRP A 282 -3.83 17.45 -4.37
CA TRP A 282 -2.36 17.57 -4.30
C TRP A 282 -1.87 17.98 -2.91
N GLU A 283 -2.63 18.80 -2.17
CA GLU A 283 -2.27 19.15 -0.78
C GLU A 283 -2.25 17.92 0.14
N THR A 284 -3.14 16.98 -0.13
CA THR A 284 -3.28 15.73 0.63
C THR A 284 -2.10 14.81 0.32
N GLU A 285 -1.66 14.77 -0.93
CA GLU A 285 -0.41 14.14 -1.38
C GLU A 285 0.82 14.82 -0.74
N HIS A 286 0.88 16.15 -0.70
CA HIS A 286 1.97 16.88 -0.06
C HIS A 286 2.05 16.61 1.45
N LYS A 287 0.89 16.62 2.13
CA LYS A 287 0.80 16.26 3.56
C LYS A 287 1.28 14.83 3.80
N PHE A 288 0.86 13.88 2.97
CA PHE A 288 1.31 12.50 3.02
C PHE A 288 2.83 12.40 2.97
N HIS A 289 3.45 12.98 1.94
CA HIS A 289 4.89 12.93 1.77
C HIS A 289 5.67 13.64 2.90
N ARG A 290 5.11 14.72 3.47
CA ARG A 290 5.68 15.36 4.66
C ARG A 290 5.68 14.40 5.85
N HIS A 291 4.57 13.70 6.08
CA HIS A 291 4.39 12.75 7.18
C HIS A 291 5.21 11.47 6.98
N MET A 292 5.48 11.07 5.73
CA MET A 292 6.39 9.98 5.41
C MET A 292 7.80 10.18 5.99
N ARG A 293 8.23 11.42 6.24
CA ARG A 293 9.51 11.68 6.92
C ARG A 293 9.55 11.06 8.32
N ALA A 294 8.46 11.13 9.08
CA ALA A 294 8.37 10.52 10.40
C ALA A 294 8.53 8.99 10.30
N LEU A 295 7.89 8.37 9.30
CA LEU A 295 8.02 6.94 9.06
C LEU A 295 9.46 6.53 8.79
N LEU A 296 10.18 7.28 7.96
CA LEU A 296 11.59 7.00 7.67
C LEU A 296 12.49 7.11 8.90
N TYR A 297 12.17 7.98 9.86
CA TYR A 297 12.91 8.04 11.13
C TYR A 297 12.53 6.92 12.10
N ALA A 298 11.31 6.40 12.00
CA ALA A 298 10.83 5.31 12.84
C ALA A 298 11.31 3.93 12.37
N LEU A 299 11.65 3.77 11.08
CA LEU A 299 12.11 2.51 10.53
C LEU A 299 13.34 1.97 11.29
N SER A 300 13.26 0.72 11.71
CA SER A 300 14.35 0.02 12.38
C SER A 300 15.52 -0.18 11.41
N PRO A 301 16.78 -0.04 11.84
CA PRO A 301 17.93 -0.41 11.03
C PRO A 301 17.87 -1.86 10.53
N ALA A 302 17.16 -2.75 11.23
CA ALA A 302 16.95 -4.14 10.83
C ALA A 302 16.00 -4.32 9.62
N THR A 303 15.37 -3.24 9.13
CA THR A 303 14.48 -3.30 7.97
C THR A 303 15.29 -3.62 6.72
N THR A 304 14.90 -4.70 6.04
CA THR A 304 15.56 -5.23 4.84
C THR A 304 14.71 -5.08 3.58
N LYS A 305 13.38 -5.06 3.72
CA LYS A 305 12.44 -4.95 2.61
C LYS A 305 11.49 -3.77 2.84
N VAL A 306 11.41 -2.86 1.87
CA VAL A 306 10.44 -1.74 1.88
C VAL A 306 9.72 -1.67 0.55
N ARG A 307 8.39 -1.73 0.59
CA ARG A 307 7.50 -1.58 -0.54
C ARG A 307 6.45 -0.53 -0.24
N ILE A 308 6.53 0.61 -0.90
CA ILE A 308 5.50 1.65 -0.84
C ILE A 308 4.95 1.82 -2.24
N GLN A 309 3.68 1.49 -2.43
CA GLN A 309 3.04 1.49 -3.73
C GLN A 309 1.84 2.41 -3.72
N GLN A 310 1.84 3.46 -4.55
CA GLN A 310 0.63 4.23 -4.77
C GLN A 310 -0.30 3.47 -5.71
N GLN A 311 -1.56 3.29 -5.31
CA GLN A 311 -2.54 2.64 -6.16
C GLN A 311 -2.78 3.49 -7.42
N PRO A 312 -2.97 2.86 -8.59
CA PRO A 312 -3.29 3.58 -9.82
C PRO A 312 -4.54 4.43 -9.63
N THR A 313 -4.47 5.71 -10.03
CA THR A 313 -5.65 6.56 -10.13
C THR A 313 -6.08 6.69 -11.58
N SER A 314 -7.39 6.74 -11.81
CA SER A 314 -7.96 7.51 -12.91
C SER A 314 -7.93 8.98 -12.52
N LYS A 315 -6.75 9.62 -12.50
CA LYS A 315 -6.66 11.07 -12.25
C LYS A 315 -7.44 11.76 -13.37
N ALA A 316 -8.24 12.76 -13.04
CA ALA A 316 -8.80 13.64 -14.05
C ALA A 316 -7.64 14.37 -14.75
N LEU A 317 -7.69 14.45 -16.09
CA LEU A 317 -6.65 14.99 -16.99
C LEU A 317 -6.10 16.39 -16.57
N ASN A 318 -6.85 17.12 -15.74
CA ASN A 318 -6.58 18.50 -15.34
C ASN A 318 -6.23 18.65 -13.84
N SER A 319 -5.85 17.57 -13.14
CA SER A 319 -5.41 17.73 -11.73
C SER A 319 -4.14 18.59 -11.68
N PRO A 320 -4.05 19.59 -10.77
CA PRO A 320 -2.83 20.37 -10.60
C PRO A 320 -1.66 19.42 -10.36
N ARG A 321 -0.58 19.59 -11.11
CA ARG A 321 0.64 18.80 -10.91
C ARG A 321 1.06 18.90 -9.44
N PRO A 322 1.48 17.79 -8.79
CA PRO A 322 2.00 17.86 -7.44
C PRO A 322 3.09 18.93 -7.37
N SER A 323 2.90 19.88 -6.45
CA SER A 323 3.85 20.97 -6.21
C SER A 323 5.15 20.36 -5.69
N GLU A 324 6.20 20.45 -6.51
CA GLU A 324 7.61 20.20 -6.18
C GLU A 324 7.93 18.82 -5.62
N ASP A 325 8.84 18.11 -6.30
CA ASP A 325 9.44 16.88 -5.79
C ASP A 325 9.88 17.10 -4.34
N LEU A 326 9.38 16.32 -3.39
CA LEU A 326 9.91 16.32 -2.02
C LEU A 326 11.25 15.61 -2.04
N PRO A 327 12.37 16.34 -2.18
CA PRO A 327 13.63 15.72 -2.53
C PRO A 327 14.18 15.05 -1.27
N GLY A 328 14.54 13.78 -1.39
CA GLY A 328 15.28 13.07 -0.35
C GLY A 328 14.52 11.99 0.41
N LEU A 329 13.27 11.65 0.04
CA LEU A 329 12.61 10.46 0.60
C LEU A 329 13.45 9.20 0.36
N GLY A 330 13.93 9.03 -0.88
CA GLY A 330 14.83 7.95 -1.24
C GLY A 330 16.18 7.98 -0.50
N GLN A 331 16.83 9.15 -0.41
CA GLN A 331 18.10 9.30 0.30
C GLN A 331 17.98 8.96 1.79
N ARG A 332 16.91 9.45 2.44
CA ARG A 332 16.66 9.20 3.86
C ARG A 332 16.35 7.73 4.14
N LEU A 333 15.58 7.07 3.26
CA LEU A 333 15.31 5.65 3.39
C LEU A 333 16.60 4.82 3.45
N ILE A 334 17.53 5.09 2.54
CA ILE A 334 18.84 4.41 2.50
C ILE A 334 19.64 4.68 3.78
N LEU A 335 19.62 5.92 4.28
CA LEU A 335 20.34 6.29 5.51
C LEU A 335 19.75 5.62 6.76
N SER A 336 18.43 5.54 6.85
CA SER A 336 17.75 4.93 8.00
C SER A 336 17.88 3.41 8.02
N CYS A 337 17.99 2.76 6.86
CA CYS A 337 17.96 1.31 6.73
C CYS A 337 19.20 0.79 5.98
N PRO A 338 20.36 0.66 6.65
CA PRO A 338 21.62 0.27 6.01
C PRO A 338 21.67 -1.20 5.55
N PHE A 339 20.66 -2.00 5.89
CA PHE A 339 20.56 -3.42 5.53
C PHE A 339 19.49 -3.70 4.46
N LEU A 340 19.00 -2.67 3.77
CA LEU A 340 18.04 -2.85 2.68
C LEU A 340 18.58 -3.77 1.60
N THR A 341 17.78 -4.76 1.24
CA THR A 341 17.99 -5.67 0.11
C THR A 341 16.97 -5.42 -0.98
N ASN A 342 15.71 -5.13 -0.61
CA ASN A 342 14.60 -4.96 -1.54
C ASN A 342 13.91 -3.61 -1.35
N ILE A 343 13.84 -2.82 -2.42
CA ILE A 343 13.23 -1.50 -2.43
C ILE A 343 12.22 -1.44 -3.56
N TYR A 344 10.97 -1.13 -3.24
CA TYR A 344 9.93 -0.79 -4.20
C TYR A 344 9.28 0.53 -3.78
N MET A 345 9.34 1.53 -4.63
CA MET A 345 8.76 2.86 -4.40
C MET A 345 8.02 3.31 -5.65
N ASP A 346 6.71 3.10 -5.67
CA ASP A 346 5.79 3.73 -6.63
C ASP A 346 5.20 5.01 -6.02
N ILE A 347 6.12 5.84 -5.54
CA ILE A 347 5.92 7.24 -5.14
C ILE A 347 7.09 7.99 -5.79
N SER A 348 6.86 9.22 -6.26
CA SER A 348 7.92 9.92 -7.00
C SER A 348 9.16 10.14 -6.14
N VAL A 349 10.32 9.70 -6.65
CA VAL A 349 11.63 9.90 -6.05
C VAL A 349 12.57 10.58 -7.04
N ASP A 350 13.37 11.52 -6.52
CA ASP A 350 14.54 12.07 -7.19
C ASP A 350 15.62 10.96 -7.26
N VAL A 351 15.69 10.29 -8.41
CA VAL A 351 16.59 9.16 -8.68
C VAL A 351 18.06 9.61 -8.60
N THR A 352 18.34 10.85 -9.01
CA THR A 352 19.68 11.44 -8.90
C THR A 352 20.13 11.55 -7.44
N LYS A 353 19.26 11.99 -6.54
CA LYS A 353 19.59 12.05 -5.11
C LYS A 353 19.61 10.67 -4.46
N PHE A 354 18.72 9.76 -4.86
CA PHE A 354 18.68 8.39 -4.36
C PHE A 354 20.02 7.68 -4.59
N PHE A 355 20.48 7.66 -5.85
CA PHE A 355 21.69 6.94 -6.22
C PHE A 355 22.99 7.68 -5.87
N ARG A 356 22.98 8.96 -5.43
CA ARG A 356 24.19 9.59 -4.84
C ARG A 356 24.71 8.86 -3.61
N MET A 357 23.88 8.03 -2.97
CA MET A 357 24.20 7.26 -1.77
C MET A 357 24.84 5.89 -2.08
N LEU A 358 25.69 5.79 -3.11
CA LEU A 358 26.24 4.53 -3.63
C LEU A 358 26.85 3.62 -2.55
N ASN A 359 27.54 4.22 -1.57
CA ASN A 359 28.20 3.49 -0.50
C ASN A 359 27.24 2.69 0.38
N PHE A 360 25.96 3.08 0.43
CA PHE A 360 24.94 2.43 1.24
C PHE A 360 24.07 1.45 0.43
N LEU A 361 24.23 1.42 -0.89
CA LEU A 361 23.47 0.56 -1.79
C LEU A 361 24.13 -0.80 -2.04
N GLN A 362 25.26 -1.09 -1.37
CA GLN A 362 26.09 -2.28 -1.61
C GLN A 362 25.40 -3.61 -1.28
N LYS A 363 24.35 -3.59 -0.45
CA LYS A 363 23.57 -4.78 -0.08
C LYS A 363 22.28 -4.94 -0.87
N VAL A 364 21.92 -3.93 -1.66
CA VAL A 364 20.65 -3.87 -2.37
C VAL A 364 20.68 -4.84 -3.55
N GLN A 365 19.67 -5.69 -3.60
CA GLN A 365 19.49 -6.74 -4.62
C GLN A 365 18.43 -6.35 -5.64
N ASN A 366 17.29 -5.82 -5.18
CA ASN A 366 16.17 -5.51 -6.06
C ASN A 366 15.68 -4.08 -5.81
N VAL A 367 15.59 -3.27 -6.86
CA VAL A 367 15.16 -1.88 -6.80
C VAL A 367 14.09 -1.61 -7.85
N CYS A 368 12.97 -1.05 -7.46
CA CYS A 368 11.96 -0.52 -8.37
C CYS A 368 11.53 0.87 -7.91
N ILE A 369 11.73 1.90 -8.74
CA ILE A 369 11.52 3.30 -8.36
C ILE A 369 10.78 4.05 -9.46
N ARG A 370 9.70 4.73 -9.07
CA ARG A 370 9.03 5.76 -9.86
C ARG A 370 9.78 7.09 -9.74
N THR A 371 9.98 7.78 -10.85
CA THR A 371 10.56 9.13 -10.89
C THR A 371 9.70 10.11 -11.67
N ASN A 372 9.71 11.38 -11.26
CA ASN A 372 9.20 12.49 -12.06
C ASN A 372 10.30 13.15 -12.93
N GLN A 373 11.56 12.73 -12.79
CA GLN A 373 12.63 13.23 -13.64
C GLN A 373 12.47 12.69 -15.05
N ALA A 374 12.69 13.55 -16.05
CA ALA A 374 12.61 13.16 -17.45
C ALA A 374 13.53 11.96 -17.73
N LEU A 375 12.95 10.84 -18.18
CA LEU A 375 13.70 9.69 -18.66
C LEU A 375 13.85 9.84 -20.19
N LEU A 376 15.00 9.48 -20.75
CA LEU A 376 15.20 9.26 -22.20
C LEU A 376 14.50 10.26 -23.13
N ASN A 377 15.14 11.40 -23.42
CA ASN A 377 14.68 12.42 -24.37
C ASN A 377 13.18 12.85 -24.25
N GLU A 378 12.51 12.63 -23.10
CA GLU A 378 11.09 12.98 -22.88
C GLU A 378 10.79 14.46 -23.21
N LEU A 379 11.80 15.33 -23.12
CA LEU A 379 11.75 16.70 -23.60
C LEU A 379 12.72 16.88 -24.78
N PRO A 380 12.35 17.64 -25.84
CA PRO A 380 13.26 17.95 -26.92
C PRO A 380 14.54 18.61 -26.37
N ASN A 381 15.71 18.09 -26.78
CA ASN A 381 17.05 18.48 -26.32
C ASN A 381 17.44 18.07 -24.89
N THR A 382 16.62 17.32 -24.14
CA THR A 382 17.10 16.70 -22.90
C THR A 382 18.05 15.55 -23.22
N SER A 383 19.25 15.61 -22.66
CA SER A 383 20.25 14.56 -22.82
C SER A 383 19.84 13.26 -22.12
N ASN A 384 20.23 12.10 -22.67
CA ASN A 384 20.22 10.78 -22.01
C ASN A 384 21.13 10.68 -20.75
N GLN A 385 21.43 11.81 -20.09
CA GLN A 385 22.32 11.91 -18.93
C GLN A 385 21.82 11.07 -17.77
N LEU A 386 20.53 11.15 -17.40
CA LEU A 386 19.99 10.35 -16.29
C LEU A 386 20.10 8.85 -16.61
N PHE A 387 19.77 8.44 -17.83
CA PHE A 387 19.88 7.04 -18.24
C PHE A 387 21.33 6.53 -18.20
N GLY A 388 22.30 7.29 -18.74
CA GLY A 388 23.72 6.91 -18.67
C GLY A 388 24.29 6.92 -17.26
N TRP A 389 23.83 7.86 -16.42
CA TRP A 389 24.23 7.92 -15.03
C TRP A 389 23.72 6.72 -14.22
N ILE A 390 22.48 6.25 -14.48
CA ILE A 390 21.97 5.00 -13.90
C ILE A 390 22.89 3.83 -14.27
N GLY A 391 23.30 3.70 -15.54
CA GLY A 391 24.23 2.65 -15.97
C GLY A 391 25.57 2.69 -15.21
N LYS A 392 26.12 3.89 -15.01
CA LYS A 392 27.33 4.08 -14.19
C LYS A 392 27.11 3.62 -12.75
N VAL A 393 25.95 3.90 -12.16
CA VAL A 393 25.61 3.50 -10.79
C VAL A 393 25.48 1.98 -10.67
N VAL A 394 24.78 1.34 -11.61
CA VAL A 394 24.61 -0.12 -11.66
C VAL A 394 25.96 -0.84 -11.65
N SER A 395 26.96 -0.32 -12.39
CA SER A 395 28.33 -0.88 -12.40
C SER A 395 29.03 -0.91 -11.04
N THR A 396 28.50 -0.20 -10.04
CA THR A 396 29.05 -0.08 -8.69
C THR A 396 28.19 -0.77 -7.61
N MET A 397 27.16 -1.52 -8.03
CA MET A 397 26.24 -2.24 -7.14
C MET A 397 26.44 -3.77 -7.26
N PRO A 398 27.35 -4.37 -6.48
CA PRO A 398 27.82 -5.75 -6.71
C PRO A 398 26.79 -6.84 -6.42
N LYS A 399 25.72 -6.52 -5.68
CA LYS A 399 24.67 -7.49 -5.30
C LYS A 399 23.35 -7.26 -6.03
N LEU A 400 23.31 -6.32 -6.96
CA LEU A 400 22.09 -6.01 -7.69
C LEU A 400 21.74 -7.17 -8.61
N ASN A 401 20.51 -7.68 -8.49
CA ASN A 401 19.92 -8.69 -9.36
C ASN A 401 18.92 -8.04 -10.34
N ALA A 402 18.16 -7.05 -9.87
CA ALA A 402 17.14 -6.39 -10.67
C ALA A 402 17.01 -4.90 -10.33
N LEU A 403 16.95 -4.05 -11.36
CA LEU A 403 16.64 -2.64 -11.25
C LEU A 403 15.53 -2.27 -12.24
N CYS A 404 14.48 -1.63 -11.75
CA CYS A 404 13.42 -1.01 -12.52
C CYS A 404 13.36 0.48 -12.19
N VAL A 405 13.50 1.36 -13.18
CA VAL A 405 13.25 2.79 -13.03
C VAL A 405 12.21 3.20 -14.05
N PHE A 406 11.11 3.78 -13.59
CA PHE A 406 10.03 4.17 -14.49
C PHE A 406 9.53 5.58 -14.24
N ASN A 407 9.09 6.22 -15.32
CA ASN A 407 8.29 7.44 -15.28
C ASN A 407 6.96 7.11 -15.96
N LYS A 408 5.87 7.56 -15.35
CA LYS A 408 4.53 7.40 -15.92
C LYS A 408 3.72 8.63 -15.57
N ASN A 409 3.19 9.27 -16.60
CA ASN A 409 2.13 10.27 -16.49
C ASN A 409 0.90 9.80 -17.30
N ASP A 410 -0.04 10.70 -17.53
CA ASP A 410 -1.34 10.35 -18.14
C ASP A 410 -1.23 10.06 -19.64
N SER A 411 -0.21 10.59 -20.33
CA SER A 411 -0.06 10.50 -21.78
C SER A 411 1.17 9.72 -22.24
N VAL A 412 2.20 9.64 -21.41
CA VAL A 412 3.46 9.00 -21.74
C VAL A 412 4.00 8.17 -20.58
N ALA A 413 4.72 7.10 -20.93
CA ALA A 413 5.36 6.21 -19.97
C ALA A 413 6.70 5.70 -20.51
N CYS A 414 7.65 5.52 -19.60
CA CYS A 414 8.94 4.92 -19.86
C CYS A 414 9.32 4.01 -18.70
N VAL A 415 9.87 2.83 -19.00
CA VAL A 415 10.45 1.92 -18.02
C VAL A 415 11.80 1.42 -18.50
N ILE A 416 12.77 1.46 -17.58
CA ILE A 416 14.11 0.90 -17.74
C ILE A 416 14.19 -0.29 -16.80
N ASN A 417 14.33 -1.49 -17.35
CA ASN A 417 14.55 -2.72 -16.62
C ASN A 417 15.98 -3.19 -16.85
N CYS A 418 16.68 -3.48 -15.78
CA CYS A 418 18.02 -4.05 -15.79
C CYS A 418 17.98 -5.33 -14.96
N LEU A 419 18.33 -6.45 -15.59
CA LEU A 419 18.45 -7.75 -14.97
C LEU A 419 19.91 -8.17 -14.99
N VAL A 420 20.37 -8.65 -13.84
CA VAL A 420 21.72 -9.15 -13.60
C VAL A 420 21.58 -10.58 -13.11
N GLU A 421 21.92 -11.54 -13.96
CA GLU A 421 22.01 -12.95 -13.62
C GLU A 421 23.48 -13.38 -13.61
N HIS A 422 23.77 -14.58 -13.11
CA HIS A 422 25.14 -15.09 -12.94
C HIS A 422 25.96 -15.08 -14.24
N GLU A 423 25.30 -15.19 -15.40
CA GLU A 423 25.95 -15.23 -16.72
C GLU A 423 25.33 -14.26 -17.74
N SER A 424 24.31 -13.49 -17.36
CA SER A 424 23.59 -12.61 -18.28
C SER A 424 23.41 -11.21 -17.69
N PHE A 425 23.64 -10.19 -18.49
CA PHE A 425 23.30 -8.81 -18.19
C PHE A 425 22.34 -8.33 -19.27
N LYS A 426 21.14 -7.89 -18.88
CA LYS A 426 20.12 -7.47 -19.83
C LYS A 426 19.52 -6.14 -19.43
N VAL A 427 19.56 -5.18 -20.36
CA VAL A 427 18.89 -3.89 -20.23
C VAL A 427 17.76 -3.84 -21.23
N ILE A 428 16.52 -3.74 -20.72
CA ILE A 428 15.32 -3.61 -21.52
C ILE A 428 14.71 -2.25 -21.25
N VAL A 429 14.45 -1.49 -22.31
CA VAL A 429 13.84 -0.16 -22.22
C VAL A 429 12.57 -0.16 -23.05
N HIS A 430 11.45 0.18 -22.42
CA HIS A 430 10.20 0.43 -23.13
C HIS A 430 9.80 1.90 -22.96
N CYS A 431 9.57 2.60 -24.06
CA CYS A 431 9.10 3.99 -24.08
C CYS A 431 7.88 4.12 -24.98
N SER A 432 6.97 5.02 -24.61
CA SER A 432 5.79 5.36 -25.41
C SER A 432 6.02 6.49 -26.43
N TRP A 433 7.27 6.83 -26.70
CA TRP A 433 7.68 7.83 -27.68
C TRP A 433 8.97 7.38 -28.38
N PRO A 434 9.25 7.88 -29.60
CA PRO A 434 10.51 7.62 -30.29
C PRO A 434 11.70 8.18 -29.51
N PHE A 435 12.77 7.41 -29.38
CA PHE A 435 13.98 7.82 -28.69
C PHE A 435 15.21 7.20 -29.33
N ASP A 436 16.36 7.83 -29.08
CA ASP A 436 17.66 7.31 -29.49
C ASP A 436 18.62 7.35 -28.30
N VAL A 437 19.42 6.29 -28.16
CA VAL A 437 20.41 6.13 -27.09
C VAL A 437 21.79 6.45 -27.64
N LYS A 438 22.31 7.62 -27.25
CA LYS A 438 23.70 8.05 -27.55
C LYS A 438 24.74 6.97 -27.19
N ASP A 439 25.80 6.88 -27.99
CA ASP A 439 26.83 5.85 -27.82
C ASP A 439 27.61 5.96 -26.50
N ASP A 440 27.84 7.18 -26.00
CA ASP A 440 28.43 7.41 -24.68
C ASP A 440 27.57 6.79 -23.57
N THR A 441 26.24 6.86 -23.71
CA THR A 441 25.31 6.23 -22.77
C THR A 441 25.38 4.71 -22.87
N LYS A 442 25.43 4.15 -24.09
CA LYS A 442 25.63 2.70 -24.28
C LYS A 442 26.93 2.22 -23.62
N ALA A 443 28.00 3.01 -23.70
CA ALA A 443 29.30 2.67 -23.10
C ALA A 443 29.23 2.49 -21.57
N PHE A 444 28.49 3.35 -20.85
CA PHE A 444 28.34 3.22 -19.39
C PHE A 444 27.69 1.90 -18.96
N TRP A 445 26.68 1.48 -19.71
CA TRP A 445 25.93 0.25 -19.43
C TRP A 445 26.68 -1.01 -19.91
N ARG A 446 27.45 -0.95 -21.01
CA ARG A 446 28.39 -2.04 -21.38
C ARG A 446 29.44 -2.27 -20.30
N LYS A 447 29.90 -1.19 -19.65
CA LYS A 447 30.79 -1.28 -18.48
C LYS A 447 30.08 -1.92 -17.29
N ALA A 448 28.79 -1.65 -17.09
CA ALA A 448 28.01 -2.27 -16.03
C ALA A 448 27.86 -3.79 -16.22
N GLY A 449 27.68 -4.25 -17.46
CA GLY A 449 27.62 -5.68 -17.81
C GLY A 449 28.97 -6.41 -17.88
N GLY A 450 30.05 -5.85 -17.33
CA GLY A 450 31.35 -6.56 -17.22
C GLY A 450 32.06 -6.86 -18.54
N HIS A 451 31.86 -6.04 -19.58
CA HIS A 451 32.45 -6.23 -20.92
C HIS A 451 31.96 -7.49 -21.67
N GLN A 452 30.74 -7.96 -21.43
CA GLN A 452 30.10 -8.92 -22.33
C GLN A 452 29.93 -8.30 -23.75
N PRO A 453 30.54 -8.88 -24.79
CA PRO A 453 30.50 -8.33 -26.13
C PRO A 453 29.33 -8.95 -26.89
N ASP A 454 28.13 -8.36 -26.81
CA ASP A 454 27.05 -8.77 -27.73
C ASP A 454 25.88 -7.77 -27.83
N GLU A 455 25.20 -7.79 -28.98
CA GLU A 455 23.94 -7.04 -29.22
C GLU A 455 22.76 -7.57 -28.37
N SER A 456 22.87 -8.80 -27.84
CA SER A 456 21.84 -9.46 -27.02
C SER A 456 21.64 -8.87 -25.61
N VAL A 457 22.57 -8.01 -25.17
CA VAL A 457 22.53 -7.30 -23.87
C VAL A 457 21.48 -6.18 -23.84
N TRP A 458 21.05 -5.70 -25.01
CA TRP A 458 20.29 -4.46 -25.16
C TRP A 458 19.01 -4.64 -25.96
N LEU A 459 17.87 -4.47 -25.30
CA LEU A 459 16.56 -4.44 -25.96
C LEU A 459 15.92 -3.07 -25.75
N VAL A 460 15.85 -2.32 -26.84
CA VAL A 460 15.23 -1.00 -26.90
C VAL A 460 13.95 -1.16 -27.70
N VAL A 461 12.80 -0.97 -27.06
CA VAL A 461 11.50 -1.27 -27.66
C VAL A 461 10.60 -0.04 -27.57
N GLU A 462 10.40 0.64 -28.70
CA GLU A 462 9.29 1.58 -28.82
C GLU A 462 7.98 0.79 -28.70
N SER A 463 7.16 1.17 -27.73
CA SER A 463 6.01 0.39 -27.28
C SER A 463 4.80 1.30 -27.13
N SER A 464 3.59 0.75 -27.29
CA SER A 464 2.39 1.54 -26.94
C SER A 464 2.38 1.90 -25.45
N TYR A 465 1.71 2.99 -25.07
CA TYR A 465 1.55 3.38 -23.66
C TYR A 465 1.01 2.22 -22.80
N ASP A 466 0.04 1.46 -23.32
CA ASP A 466 -0.55 0.32 -22.61
C ASP A 466 0.43 -0.83 -22.43
N THR A 467 1.30 -1.08 -23.43
CA THR A 467 2.38 -2.05 -23.34
C THR A 467 3.38 -1.66 -22.24
N VAL A 468 3.81 -0.39 -22.21
CA VAL A 468 4.73 0.11 -21.17
C VAL A 468 4.09 0.00 -19.78
N LYS A 469 2.81 0.35 -19.66
CA LYS A 469 2.05 0.24 -18.41
C LYS A 469 1.90 -1.20 -17.96
N HIS A 470 1.68 -2.14 -18.88
CA HIS A 470 1.62 -3.56 -18.57
C HIS A 470 2.97 -4.07 -18.07
N GLU A 471 4.07 -3.67 -18.71
CA GLU A 471 5.42 -4.01 -18.27
C GLU A 471 5.69 -3.50 -16.85
N ILE A 472 5.37 -2.22 -16.56
CA ILE A 472 5.48 -1.68 -15.21
C ILE A 472 4.71 -2.54 -14.19
N ILE A 473 3.49 -3.00 -14.54
CA ILE A 473 2.67 -3.87 -13.69
C ILE A 473 3.33 -5.24 -13.44
N LEU A 474 3.91 -5.86 -14.48
CA LEU A 474 4.65 -7.12 -14.35
C LEU A 474 5.85 -6.98 -13.40
N GLN A 475 6.56 -5.87 -13.47
CA GLN A 475 7.66 -5.57 -12.56
C GLN A 475 7.20 -5.47 -11.09
N GLN A 476 5.97 -5.01 -10.84
CA GLN A 476 5.38 -5.02 -9.48
C GLN A 476 5.18 -6.43 -8.95
N GLN A 477 5.06 -7.44 -9.83
CA GLN A 477 4.88 -8.84 -9.47
C GLN A 477 6.21 -9.49 -9.05
N TRP A 478 7.35 -9.12 -9.66
CA TRP A 478 8.67 -9.64 -9.27
C TRP A 478 9.02 -9.34 -7.82
N HIS A 479 8.56 -8.20 -7.31
CA HIS A 479 8.69 -7.82 -5.90
C HIS A 479 7.55 -8.35 -5.02
N SER A 480 6.76 -9.33 -5.46
CA SER A 480 5.63 -9.90 -4.69
C SER A 480 5.95 -11.19 -3.95
N SER A 481 7.08 -11.82 -4.28
CA SER A 481 7.65 -12.95 -3.55
C SER A 481 8.25 -12.44 -2.23
N PHE A 482 7.38 -12.11 -1.28
CA PHE A 482 7.73 -11.59 0.04
C PHE A 482 7.95 -12.70 1.04
#